data_AF-A0A9W6BJG4-F1
#
_entry.id   AF-A0A9W6BJG4-F1
#
_cell.length_a   1.000
_cell.length_b   1.000
_cell.length_c   1.000
_cell.angle_alpha   90.00
_cell.angle_beta   90.00
_cell.angle_gamma   90.00
#
_symmetry.space_group_name_H-M   'P 1'
#
loop_
_entity.id
_entity.type
_entity.pdbx_description
1 polymer ?
#
loop_
_entity_poly.entity_id
_entity_poly.type
_entity_poly.pdbx_seq_one_letter_code
_entity_poly.pdbx_strand_id
1 'polypeptide(L)'
;MSRPLTFRTVRAAKPFIAYKYQNKYYIISTAKYTYDDAYDFCEAKDYKLIPYNNWDLLVPTTKLCYDTGKGCWVKGEQGNFCAYIDPAGNRGPFARSCDEKHFVVCYGNKKPYYR
;
A
#
# COMPACT_ATOMS: atom_id res chain seq x y z
N MET A 1 -38.65 -23.37 -19.96
CA MET A 1 -38.12 -22.06 -20.39
C MET A 1 -37.30 -21.48 -19.26
N SER A 2 -36.00 -21.78 -19.20
CA SER A 2 -35.11 -21.31 -18.12
C SER A 2 -34.25 -20.18 -18.68
N ARG A 3 -34.39 -18.99 -18.10
CA ARG A 3 -33.66 -17.78 -18.51
C ARG A 3 -32.15 -17.96 -18.28
N PRO A 4 -31.27 -17.61 -19.22
CA PRO A 4 -29.84 -17.61 -18.98
C PRO A 4 -29.46 -16.45 -18.03
N LEU A 5 -28.69 -16.77 -16.99
CA LEU A 5 -28.08 -15.79 -16.10
C LEU A 5 -27.05 -14.98 -16.89
N THR A 6 -27.28 -13.68 -17.01
CA THR A 6 -26.33 -12.73 -17.58
C THR A 6 -25.07 -12.70 -16.73
N PHE A 7 -23.96 -13.20 -17.29
CA PHE A 7 -22.62 -12.93 -16.78
C PHE A 7 -22.37 -11.42 -16.86
N ARG A 8 -22.71 -10.68 -15.79
CA ARG A 8 -22.06 -9.40 -15.54
C ARG A 8 -20.61 -9.73 -15.25
N THR A 9 -19.73 -9.52 -16.23
CA THR A 9 -18.31 -9.33 -15.97
C THR A 9 -18.17 -8.18 -14.99
N VAL A 10 -18.10 -8.50 -13.70
CA VAL A 10 -17.64 -7.57 -12.69
C VAL A 10 -16.23 -7.20 -13.13
N ARG A 11 -16.03 -5.97 -13.62
CA ARG A 11 -14.68 -5.44 -13.84
C ARG A 11 -13.91 -5.70 -12.55
N ALA A 12 -12.93 -6.60 -12.59
CA ALA A 12 -12.08 -6.87 -11.44
C ALA A 12 -11.57 -5.52 -10.91
N ALA A 13 -11.94 -5.19 -9.68
CA ALA A 13 -11.48 -3.95 -9.05
C ALA A 13 -9.96 -4.00 -9.03
N LYS A 14 -9.30 -2.93 -9.49
CA LYS A 14 -7.84 -2.89 -9.52
C LYS A 14 -7.30 -3.08 -8.09
N PRO A 15 -6.39 -4.03 -7.85
CA PRO A 15 -5.90 -4.33 -6.51
C PRO A 15 -5.03 -3.20 -5.92
N PHE A 16 -4.56 -2.28 -6.77
CA PHE A 16 -3.76 -1.14 -6.37
C PHE A 16 -3.92 0.04 -7.33
N ILE A 17 -3.46 1.21 -6.87
CA ILE A 17 -3.25 2.41 -7.67
C ILE A 17 -1.74 2.59 -7.84
N ALA A 18 -1.30 2.83 -9.07
CA ALA A 18 0.11 3.04 -9.39
C ALA A 18 0.46 4.53 -9.43
N TYR A 19 1.66 4.87 -8.99
CA TYR A 19 2.21 6.22 -9.00
C TYR A 19 3.68 6.17 -9.42
N LYS A 20 4.11 7.07 -10.32
CA LYS A 20 5.52 7.18 -10.72
C LYS A 20 6.09 8.46 -10.12
N TYR A 21 7.24 8.35 -9.47
CA TYR A 21 7.99 9.50 -8.97
C TYR A 21 9.47 9.30 -9.24
N GLN A 22 10.07 10.28 -9.94
CA GLN A 22 11.42 10.15 -10.51
C GLN A 22 11.56 8.85 -11.33
N ASN A 23 12.59 8.05 -11.06
CA ASN A 23 12.88 6.78 -11.72
C ASN A 23 12.31 5.56 -10.97
N LYS A 24 11.41 5.76 -10.00
CA LYS A 24 10.79 4.70 -9.21
C LYS A 24 9.29 4.63 -9.42
N TYR A 25 8.75 3.45 -9.22
CA TYR A 25 7.32 3.16 -9.24
C TYR A 25 6.85 2.82 -7.83
N TYR A 26 5.65 3.29 -7.53
CA TYR A 26 4.98 3.10 -6.26
C TYR A 26 3.61 2.53 -6.53
N ILE A 27 3.15 1.68 -5.63
CA ILE A 27 1.78 1.17 -5.66
C ILE A 27 1.17 1.34 -4.28
N ILE A 28 -0.07 1.78 -4.23
CA ILE A 28 -0.88 1.80 -3.02
C ILE A 28 -2.03 0.81 -3.16
N SER A 29 -2.22 -0.05 -2.16
CA SER A 29 -3.32 -1.01 -2.16
C SER A 29 -4.68 -0.31 -2.18
N THR A 30 -5.67 -0.96 -2.78
CA THR A 30 -7.08 -0.51 -2.67
C THR A 30 -7.80 -1.16 -1.49
N ALA A 31 -7.23 -2.22 -0.91
CA ALA A 31 -7.70 -2.89 0.31
C ALA A 31 -6.74 -2.67 1.49
N LYS A 32 -7.20 -2.95 2.70
CA LYS A 32 -6.42 -2.86 3.94
C LYS A 32 -5.90 -4.24 4.34
N TYR A 33 -4.66 -4.31 4.80
CA TYR A 33 -3.93 -5.53 5.13
C TYR A 33 -3.30 -5.41 6.52
N THR A 34 -3.07 -6.55 7.19
CA THR A 34 -2.19 -6.58 8.37
C THR A 34 -0.76 -6.27 7.95
N TYR A 35 0.12 -6.08 8.92
CA TYR A 35 1.50 -5.76 8.61
C TYR A 35 2.22 -6.86 7.82
N ASP A 36 2.04 -8.12 8.19
CA ASP A 36 2.62 -9.27 7.48
C ASP A 36 2.02 -9.42 6.07
N ASP A 37 0.69 -9.36 5.96
CA ASP A 37 -0.01 -9.40 4.67
C ASP A 37 0.43 -8.24 3.75
N ALA A 38 0.85 -7.10 4.32
CA ALA A 38 1.37 -5.97 3.58
C ALA A 38 2.73 -6.26 2.93
N TYR A 39 3.61 -7.00 3.61
CA TYR A 39 4.84 -7.51 2.99
C TYR A 39 4.52 -8.44 1.83
N ASP A 40 3.67 -9.43 2.07
CA ASP A 40 3.28 -10.41 1.05
C ASP A 40 2.64 -9.73 -0.16
N PHE A 41 1.79 -8.73 0.06
CA PHE A 41 1.19 -7.95 -1.01
C PHE A 41 2.23 -7.23 -1.89
N CYS A 42 3.26 -6.64 -1.28
CA CYS A 42 4.33 -5.98 -2.01
C CYS A 42 5.18 -7.00 -2.77
N GLU A 43 5.59 -8.09 -2.11
CA GLU A 43 6.46 -9.12 -2.69
C GLU A 43 5.79 -9.86 -3.84
N ALA A 44 4.50 -10.19 -3.72
CA ALA A 44 3.70 -10.81 -4.78
C ALA A 44 3.63 -9.97 -6.07
N LYS A 45 4.03 -8.69 -6.02
CA LYS A 45 4.05 -7.76 -7.15
C LYS A 45 5.47 -7.42 -7.61
N ASP A 46 6.50 -8.04 -7.05
CA ASP A 46 7.92 -7.68 -7.21
C ASP A 46 8.26 -6.26 -6.69
N TYR A 47 7.53 -5.78 -5.66
CA TYR A 47 7.81 -4.53 -4.96
C TYR A 47 8.29 -4.81 -3.54
N LYS A 48 8.78 -3.77 -2.87
CA LYS A 48 9.17 -3.81 -1.45
C LYS A 48 8.30 -2.87 -0.64
N LEU A 49 8.01 -3.20 0.61
CA LEU A 49 7.36 -2.28 1.53
C LEU A 49 8.23 -1.04 1.74
N ILE A 50 7.64 0.15 1.68
CA ILE A 50 8.39 1.40 1.70
C ILE A 50 9.01 1.66 3.09
N PRO A 51 10.33 1.90 3.22
CA PRO A 51 10.94 2.22 4.50
C PRO A 51 10.61 3.63 4.96
N TYR A 52 10.33 3.79 6.26
CA TYR A 52 10.00 5.12 6.82
C TYR A 52 11.22 6.06 6.88
N ASN A 53 12.43 5.51 6.95
CA ASN A 53 13.67 6.26 7.20
C ASN A 53 14.45 6.63 5.92
N ASN A 54 13.81 6.61 4.76
CA ASN A 54 14.45 6.95 3.49
C ASN A 54 13.94 8.30 2.95
N TRP A 55 14.80 9.32 2.99
CA TRP A 55 14.48 10.69 2.55
C TRP A 55 14.06 10.77 1.07
N ASP A 56 14.64 9.96 0.19
CA ASP A 56 14.27 9.93 -1.24
C ASP A 56 12.84 9.44 -1.47
N LEU A 57 12.29 8.70 -0.49
CA LEU A 57 10.98 8.09 -0.54
C LEU A 57 9.94 8.86 0.28
N LEU A 58 10.35 9.93 0.98
CA LEU A 58 9.47 10.70 1.86
C LEU A 58 8.35 11.41 1.09
N VAL A 59 8.68 12.04 -0.04
CA VAL A 59 7.71 12.74 -0.90
C VAL A 59 6.60 11.80 -1.42
N PRO A 60 6.91 10.66 -2.07
CA PRO A 60 5.86 9.74 -2.53
C PRO A 60 5.10 9.10 -1.37
N THR A 61 5.75 8.80 -0.23
CA THR A 61 5.08 8.28 0.96
C THR A 61 4.06 9.29 1.51
N THR A 62 4.47 10.55 1.66
CA THR A 62 3.57 11.63 2.10
C THR A 62 2.41 11.78 1.13
N LYS A 63 2.70 11.80 -0.17
CA LYS A 63 1.67 11.99 -1.19
C LYS A 63 0.65 10.86 -1.21
N LEU A 64 1.08 9.61 -1.04
CA LEU A 64 0.21 8.44 -1.14
C LEU A 64 -0.49 8.08 0.16
N CYS A 65 0.18 8.25 1.31
CA CYS A 65 -0.34 7.81 2.60
C CYS A 65 -0.99 8.94 3.40
N TYR A 66 -0.36 10.11 3.41
CA TYR A 66 -0.79 11.25 4.22
C TYR A 66 -1.80 12.12 3.46
N ASP A 67 -1.42 12.67 2.30
CA ASP A 67 -2.25 13.62 1.54
C ASP A 67 -3.58 13.01 1.06
N THR A 68 -3.64 11.69 0.87
CA THR A 68 -4.87 10.99 0.46
C THR A 68 -5.81 10.68 1.63
N GLY A 69 -5.39 10.93 2.87
CA GLY A 69 -6.15 10.59 4.07
C GLY A 69 -6.27 9.09 4.35
N LYS A 70 -5.51 8.25 3.63
CA LYS A 70 -5.63 6.78 3.74
C LYS A 70 -4.92 6.21 4.96
N GLY A 71 -3.72 6.72 5.26
CA GLY A 71 -2.76 6.09 6.15
C GLY A 71 -2.21 4.78 5.59
N CYS A 72 -0.94 4.48 5.86
CA CYS A 72 -0.32 3.28 5.28
C CYS A 72 0.74 2.62 6.16
N TRP A 73 0.90 1.32 5.96
CA TRP A 73 2.03 0.56 6.48
C TRP A 73 3.32 0.97 5.79
N VAL A 74 4.37 1.11 6.61
CA VAL A 74 5.75 1.36 6.19
C VAL A 74 6.68 0.38 6.90
N LYS A 75 7.83 0.10 6.32
CA LYS A 75 8.79 -0.87 6.88
C LYS A 75 9.41 -0.33 8.17
N GLY A 76 9.23 -1.07 9.27
CA GLY A 76 9.62 -0.77 10.64
C GLY A 76 8.73 -1.56 11.61
N GLU A 77 9.33 -2.35 12.50
CA GLU A 77 8.63 -3.22 13.45
C GLU A 77 9.40 -3.28 14.76
N GLN A 78 8.68 -3.26 15.88
CA GLN A 78 9.23 -3.41 17.22
C GLN A 78 8.24 -4.17 18.11
N GLY A 79 8.48 -5.47 18.31
CA GLY A 79 7.55 -6.35 19.02
C GLY A 79 6.21 -6.41 18.29
N ASN A 80 5.10 -6.19 19.00
CA ASN A 80 3.76 -6.22 18.40
C ASN A 80 3.34 -4.89 17.74
N PHE A 81 4.29 -3.95 17.59
CA PHE A 81 4.03 -2.64 17.02
C PHE A 81 4.76 -2.44 15.71
N CYS A 82 4.02 -1.94 14.74
CA CYS A 82 4.44 -1.76 13.37
C CYS A 82 4.35 -0.29 12.95
N ALA A 83 5.27 0.12 12.09
CA ALA A 83 5.42 1.51 11.66
C ALA A 83 4.34 1.87 10.65
N TYR A 84 3.61 2.93 10.95
CA TYR A 84 2.43 3.39 10.22
C TYR A 84 2.48 4.89 10.00
N ILE A 85 2.15 5.36 8.80
CA ILE A 85 2.01 6.79 8.52
C ILE A 85 0.57 7.20 8.81
N ASP A 86 0.40 8.00 9.87
CA ASP A 86 -0.90 8.52 10.27
C ASP A 86 -1.27 9.79 9.46
N PRO A 87 -2.37 9.76 8.67
CA PRO A 87 -2.83 10.94 7.94
C PRO A 87 -3.34 12.06 8.86
N ALA A 88 -3.67 11.77 10.12
CA ALA A 88 -4.05 12.77 11.11
C ALA A 88 -2.85 13.28 11.94
N GLY A 89 -1.67 12.68 11.78
CA GLY A 89 -0.45 13.05 12.50
C GLY A 89 0.38 14.12 11.81
N ASN A 90 1.62 14.32 12.27
CA ASN A 90 2.56 15.31 11.68
C ASN A 90 3.43 14.69 10.57
N ARG A 91 2.84 13.91 9.66
CA ARG A 91 3.53 13.24 8.52
C ARG A 91 4.65 12.25 8.89
N GLY A 92 4.87 12.01 10.18
CA GLY A 92 5.84 11.05 10.69
C GLY A 92 5.26 9.64 10.87
N PRO A 93 6.13 8.62 11.04
CA PRO A 93 5.69 7.28 11.40
C PRO A 93 5.27 7.21 12.88
N PHE A 94 4.20 6.47 13.13
CA PHE A 94 3.66 6.11 14.44
C PHE A 94 3.69 4.60 14.61
N ALA A 95 3.67 4.15 15.86
CA ALA A 95 3.50 2.75 16.20
C ALA A 95 2.01 2.40 16.25
N ARG A 96 1.60 1.37 15.51
CA ARG A 96 0.25 0.76 15.57
C ARG A 96 0.37 -0.73 15.79
N SER A 97 -0.68 -1.39 16.29
CA SER A 97 -0.63 -2.84 16.44
C SER A 97 -0.50 -3.50 15.06
N CYS A 98 0.43 -4.44 14.91
CA CYS A 98 0.68 -5.12 13.63
C CYS A 98 -0.53 -5.90 13.09
N ASP A 99 -1.46 -6.27 13.97
CA ASP A 99 -2.73 -6.94 13.65
C ASP A 99 -3.79 -5.99 13.07
N GLU A 100 -3.58 -4.68 13.16
CA GLU A 100 -4.48 -3.71 12.54
C GLU A 100 -4.41 -3.79 11.02
N LYS A 101 -5.52 -3.44 10.36
CA LYS A 101 -5.56 -3.39 8.89
C LYS A 101 -5.45 -1.97 8.38
N HIS A 102 -4.39 -1.69 7.62
CA HIS A 102 -4.13 -0.39 6.98
C HIS A 102 -3.81 -0.56 5.50
N PHE A 103 -3.83 0.54 4.73
CA PHE A 103 -3.39 0.47 3.34
C PHE A 103 -1.88 0.24 3.26
N VAL A 104 -1.40 -0.18 2.10
CA VAL A 104 -0.01 -0.59 1.91
C VAL A 104 0.59 0.22 0.80
N VAL A 105 1.76 0.81 1.04
CA VAL A 105 2.54 1.46 -0.02
C VAL A 105 3.82 0.67 -0.26
N CYS A 106 3.97 0.21 -1.50
CA CYS A 106 5.14 -0.48 -1.97
C CYS A 106 5.91 0.38 -2.97
N TYR A 107 7.21 0.15 -3.08
CA TYR A 107 8.09 0.83 -4.04
C TYR A 107 8.97 -0.18 -4.77
N GLY A 108 9.35 0.16 -6.01
CA GLY A 108 10.12 -0.71 -6.88
C GLY A 108 10.56 -0.01 -8.16
N ASN A 109 11.38 -0.68 -8.94
CA ASN A 109 11.93 -0.14 -10.19
C ASN A 109 11.19 -0.65 -11.44
N LYS A 110 10.33 -1.66 -11.27
CA LYS A 110 9.52 -2.22 -12.36
C LYS A 110 8.27 -1.37 -12.59
N LYS A 111 7.84 -1.26 -13.85
CA LYS A 111 6.54 -0.66 -14.19
C LYS A 111 5.43 -1.55 -13.62
N PRO A 112 4.38 -0.99 -13.00
CA PRO A 112 3.33 -1.79 -12.38
C PRO A 112 2.45 -2.48 -13.42
N TYR A 113 2.08 -3.72 -13.12
CA TYR A 113 1.18 -4.55 -13.93
C TYR A 113 0.01 -5.04 -13.08
N TYR A 114 -1.21 -4.85 -13.58
CA TYR A 114 -2.43 -5.35 -12.93
C TYR A 114 -2.59 -6.84 -13.24
N ARG A 115 -1.87 -7.68 -12.50
CA ARG A 115 -2.15 -9.12 -12.41
C ARG A 115 -3.25 -9.36 -11.39
#